data_AF-A0A0C1Z656-F1
#
_entry.id   AF-A0A0C1Z656-F1
#
_cell.length_a   1.000
_cell.length_b   1.000
_cell.length_c   1.000
_cell.angle_alpha   90.00
_cell.angle_beta   90.00
_cell.angle_gamma   90.00
#
_symmetry.space_group_name_H-M   'P 1'
#
loop_
_entity.id
_entity.type
_entity.pdbx_description
1 polymer ?
#
loop_
_entity_poly.entity_id
_entity_poly.type
_entity_poly.pdbx_seq_one_letter_code
_entity_poly.pdbx_strand_id
1 'polypeptide(L)'
;MLWLSSILLALGCRRAHEQPHQQQPTSAIRPAPSAAPPDAGPDADPIHTGDLASAESALAVADRGVFEDLDARVQIDLPADIGPDQVILAVVDPRHAILVLHVDGWPTKVYPLLEAGGQELSVGEHSVRLRRGDHAELAPLVRTPEQLRALAQAAKPGPGDLDDDGIPDPLDIDIGAIKTTLNAARYDQSYVSIPFPGGDVPRELGACTDVIVRALRNAGIDLQAEIHEDIARAPHRYPMVERANADIDHRRVRTLLPWFRAHWTQLDATQPPRPGDVVFMETIASRKGPDHIGVIGDRRAADGQLLVANNWTDGYQTSFMELLGHVELTDRFRVPPSPEHAGPIAAEVRQLLVVRGEDWDSFRGQAQRYQRDTVGGPWQRVGDAFPIVLGHAGLGWGRGLHGDGPPLGSRGPTKQEGDGRSAAGVFRIGGAWGRSETATTKLPYASESATLRCVDDPASAHYNEIVDGATTPQDWSSAEPMRRYYELAIVVEHNRARVASAGSCIFLHRWSDPDSPVTGCTAMAADRLEQLAAWLEPGAVIVSLPGPTLDDLRQAWALPDP
;
A
#
# COMPACT_ATOMS: atom_id res chain seq x y z
N MET A 1 -34.47 34.81 61.02
CA MET A 1 -33.13 35.30 61.42
C MET A 1 -32.52 35.86 60.13
N LEU A 2 -32.40 37.18 59.90
CA LEU A 2 -31.61 38.21 60.63
C LEU A 2 -30.12 37.83 60.63
N TRP A 3 -29.15 38.64 60.18
CA TRP A 3 -29.01 40.12 60.00
C TRP A 3 -28.72 40.49 58.50
N LEU A 4 -28.79 41.72 57.93
CA LEU A 4 -28.35 43.10 58.28
C LEU A 4 -26.80 43.25 58.37
N SER A 5 -26.05 44.32 58.00
CA SER A 5 -26.26 45.61 57.27
C SER A 5 -24.87 46.33 57.10
N SER A 6 -24.60 47.41 56.33
CA SER A 6 -25.16 48.09 55.13
C SER A 6 -24.31 49.34 54.72
N ILE A 7 -24.51 49.90 53.50
CA ILE A 7 -24.25 51.31 53.06
C ILE A 7 -22.86 51.78 52.49
N LEU A 8 -22.98 52.71 51.53
CA LEU A 8 -22.03 53.41 50.65
C LEU A 8 -20.97 54.34 51.31
N LEU A 9 -19.96 54.73 50.51
CA LEU A 9 -19.60 56.15 50.30
C LEU A 9 -18.96 56.40 48.91
N ALA A 10 -18.78 57.67 48.50
CA ALA A 10 -18.38 58.07 47.14
C ALA A 10 -17.46 59.32 47.12
N LEU A 11 -17.21 59.87 45.91
CA LEU A 11 -16.25 60.94 45.51
C LEU A 11 -14.78 60.47 45.41
N GLY A 12 -13.99 60.90 44.39
CA GLY A 12 -14.39 61.64 43.18
C GLY A 12 -13.22 62.07 42.27
N CYS A 13 -13.55 62.27 40.97
CA CYS A 13 -12.85 63.05 39.94
C CYS A 13 -11.32 62.96 39.74
N ARG A 14 -10.92 62.45 38.57
CA ARG A 14 -10.24 63.25 37.52
C ARG A 14 -10.49 62.64 36.13
N ARG A 15 -10.47 63.48 35.08
CA ARG A 15 -10.59 63.07 33.67
C ARG A 15 -9.22 63.10 32.99
N ALA A 16 -9.02 62.21 32.02
CA ALA A 16 -8.18 62.42 30.86
C ALA A 16 -8.93 61.92 29.62
N HIS A 17 -8.73 62.57 28.47
CA HIS A 17 -9.21 62.07 27.17
C HIS A 17 -8.08 61.30 26.50
N GLU A 18 -8.41 60.21 25.82
CA GLU A 18 -7.60 59.68 24.72
C GLU A 18 -8.47 59.56 23.47
N GLN A 19 -7.87 59.81 22.31
CA GLN A 19 -8.50 59.74 20.99
C GLN A 19 -8.04 58.46 20.27
N PRO A 20 -8.82 57.93 19.31
CA PRO A 20 -8.41 56.76 18.54
C PRO A 20 -7.22 57.11 17.64
N HIS A 21 -6.06 56.51 17.90
CA HIS A 21 -4.89 56.67 17.04
C HIS A 21 -5.04 55.85 15.76
N GLN A 22 -5.00 56.54 14.61
CA GLN A 22 -4.84 55.93 13.30
C GLN A 22 -3.46 55.25 13.22
N GLN A 23 -3.41 54.00 12.76
CA GLN A 23 -2.15 53.38 12.37
C GLN A 23 -1.83 53.73 10.91
N GLN A 24 -0.64 54.28 10.67
CA GLN A 24 -0.07 54.45 9.33
C GLN A 24 0.65 53.16 8.88
N PRO A 25 0.77 52.91 7.57
CA PRO A 25 1.25 51.62 7.06
C PRO A 25 2.74 51.42 7.34
N THR A 26 3.09 50.27 7.90
CA THR A 26 4.48 49.86 8.12
C THR A 26 5.10 49.28 6.85
N SER A 27 6.28 49.80 6.50
CA SER A 27 7.21 49.35 5.45
C SER A 27 7.04 47.91 4.96
N ALA A 28 6.96 47.75 3.63
CA ALA A 28 7.09 46.45 3.00
C ALA A 28 8.45 45.80 3.35
N ILE A 29 8.43 44.51 3.67
CA ILE A 29 9.62 43.66 3.81
C ILE A 29 9.67 42.77 2.58
N ARG A 30 10.80 42.72 1.88
CA ARG A 30 11.00 41.78 0.77
C ARG A 30 11.10 40.35 1.32
N PRO A 31 10.37 39.36 0.76
CA PRO A 31 10.68 37.96 1.03
C PRO A 31 12.06 37.60 0.47
N ALA A 32 12.69 36.59 1.07
CA ALA A 32 13.88 35.93 0.51
C ALA A 32 13.48 35.12 -0.74
N PRO A 33 14.39 34.87 -1.70
CA PRO A 33 14.08 34.06 -2.87
C PRO A 33 13.77 32.62 -2.48
N SER A 34 12.73 32.04 -3.09
CA SER A 34 12.59 30.58 -3.18
C SER A 34 13.78 30.00 -3.92
N ALA A 35 14.14 28.75 -3.62
CA ALA A 35 14.94 27.96 -4.54
C ALA A 35 14.17 27.84 -5.88
N ALA A 36 14.89 27.90 -6.99
CA ALA A 36 14.37 27.62 -8.32
C ALA A 36 14.81 26.21 -8.76
N PRO A 37 13.97 25.44 -9.46
CA PRO A 37 14.41 24.22 -10.14
C PRO A 37 15.39 24.55 -11.28
N PRO A 38 16.19 23.58 -11.76
CA PRO A 38 17.13 23.80 -12.86
C PRO A 38 16.44 24.12 -14.20
N ASP A 39 17.12 24.90 -15.05
CA ASP A 39 16.59 25.38 -16.34
C ASP A 39 16.35 24.24 -17.35
N ALA A 40 15.09 24.11 -17.80
CA ALA A 40 14.75 23.37 -19.02
C ALA A 40 14.97 24.25 -20.26
N GLY A 41 16.17 24.18 -20.84
CA GLY A 41 16.55 24.98 -22.01
C GLY A 41 15.84 24.56 -23.30
N PRO A 42 15.26 25.50 -24.09
CA PRO A 42 14.71 25.20 -25.41
C PRO A 42 15.81 25.23 -26.48
N ASP A 43 16.22 24.04 -26.95
CA ASP A 43 16.56 23.72 -28.35
C ASP A 43 17.26 22.35 -28.39
N ALA A 44 16.59 21.36 -28.99
CA ALA A 44 17.17 20.05 -29.31
C ALA A 44 16.61 19.57 -30.65
N ASP A 45 17.38 19.74 -31.73
CA ASP A 45 17.00 19.26 -33.06
C ASP A 45 16.84 17.72 -33.07
N PRO A 46 15.85 17.18 -33.80
CA PRO A 46 15.56 15.76 -33.79
C PRO A 46 16.69 14.93 -34.43
N ILE A 47 17.25 13.99 -33.66
CA ILE A 47 18.26 13.04 -34.14
C ILE A 47 17.61 12.10 -35.17
N HIS A 48 18.08 12.16 -36.42
CA HIS A 48 17.69 11.20 -37.46
C HIS A 48 18.17 9.78 -37.10
N THR A 49 17.24 8.93 -36.65
CA THR A 49 17.41 7.48 -36.60
C THR A 49 16.73 6.83 -37.81
N GLY A 50 17.32 5.77 -38.34
CA GLY A 50 16.82 5.06 -39.53
C GLY A 50 16.25 3.69 -39.19
N ASP A 51 14.99 3.45 -39.55
CA ASP A 51 14.34 2.14 -39.77
C ASP A 51 14.50 1.05 -38.68
N LEU A 52 14.73 1.46 -37.43
CA LEU A 52 14.12 0.75 -36.31
C LEU A 52 12.64 1.10 -36.31
N ALA A 53 11.76 0.10 -36.25
CA ALA A 53 10.33 0.34 -36.12
C ALA A 53 10.09 1.07 -34.79
N SER A 54 9.60 2.32 -34.87
CA SER A 54 9.25 3.09 -33.68
C SER A 54 8.21 2.35 -32.84
N ALA A 55 8.33 2.44 -31.52
CA ALA A 55 7.20 2.11 -30.63
C ALA A 55 5.97 2.90 -31.10
N GLU A 56 4.79 2.27 -31.02
CA GLU A 56 3.54 2.93 -31.40
C GLU A 56 3.32 4.12 -30.44
N SER A 57 3.33 5.35 -30.96
CA SER A 57 3.45 6.59 -30.15
C SER A 57 2.15 7.01 -29.44
N ALA A 58 1.28 6.04 -29.16
CA ALA A 58 -0.01 6.23 -28.49
C ALA A 58 -0.43 4.91 -27.84
N LEU A 59 -1.09 4.97 -26.69
CA LEU A 59 -1.63 3.82 -25.99
C LEU A 59 -2.73 3.14 -26.82
N ALA A 60 -3.65 3.94 -27.39
CA ALA A 60 -4.76 3.51 -28.25
C ALA A 60 -5.66 2.41 -27.63
N VAL A 61 -5.67 2.33 -26.29
CA VAL A 61 -6.67 1.65 -25.49
C VAL A 61 -7.84 2.61 -25.26
N ALA A 62 -9.06 2.08 -25.12
CA ALA A 62 -10.21 2.89 -24.71
C ALA A 62 -10.18 3.05 -23.19
N ASP A 63 -10.20 4.30 -22.75
CA ASP A 63 -10.10 4.75 -21.35
C ASP A 63 -11.40 5.50 -20.99
N ARG A 64 -11.91 5.33 -19.76
CA ARG A 64 -13.18 5.95 -19.30
C ARG A 64 -13.04 7.14 -18.35
N GLY A 65 -11.82 7.66 -18.23
CA GLY A 65 -11.44 8.70 -17.30
C GLY A 65 -11.66 10.15 -17.77
N VAL A 66 -10.65 11.00 -17.54
CA VAL A 66 -10.72 12.43 -17.90
C VAL A 66 -10.17 12.68 -19.31
N PHE A 67 -10.60 13.76 -19.95
CA PHE A 67 -9.99 14.32 -21.18
C PHE A 67 -9.83 13.31 -22.35
N GLU A 68 -10.89 12.61 -22.74
CA GLU A 68 -10.97 11.67 -23.90
C GLU A 68 -10.25 12.18 -25.18
N ASP A 69 -10.28 13.50 -25.44
CA ASP A 69 -9.60 14.13 -26.59
C ASP A 69 -8.06 14.03 -26.54
N LEU A 70 -7.49 13.55 -25.44
CA LEU A 70 -6.06 13.33 -25.23
C LEU A 70 -5.64 11.86 -25.33
N ASP A 71 -6.56 10.90 -25.40
CA ASP A 71 -6.24 9.45 -25.38
C ASP A 71 -5.26 9.05 -26.49
N ALA A 72 -5.47 9.60 -27.69
CA ALA A 72 -4.60 9.41 -28.85
C ALA A 72 -3.20 10.07 -28.72
N ARG A 73 -2.92 10.74 -27.59
CA ARG A 73 -1.62 11.32 -27.20
C ARG A 73 -1.02 10.70 -25.93
N VAL A 74 -1.78 9.88 -25.20
CA VAL A 74 -1.26 9.13 -24.04
C VAL A 74 -0.27 8.09 -24.55
N GLN A 75 0.88 7.98 -23.89
CA GLN A 75 1.86 6.92 -24.11
C GLN A 75 2.39 6.52 -22.74
N ILE A 76 2.60 5.22 -22.52
CA ILE A 76 3.27 4.67 -21.33
C ILE A 76 4.56 4.00 -21.81
N ASP A 77 5.68 4.33 -21.19
CA ASP A 77 6.99 3.80 -21.53
C ASP A 77 7.34 2.59 -20.64
N LEU A 78 7.73 1.46 -21.23
CA LEU A 78 8.30 0.38 -20.42
C LEU A 78 9.66 0.83 -19.83
N PRO A 79 9.97 0.46 -18.58
CA PRO A 79 11.32 0.59 -18.05
C PRO A 79 12.34 -0.08 -18.99
N ALA A 80 13.31 0.69 -19.47
CA ALA A 80 14.32 0.22 -20.44
C ALA A 80 15.29 -0.82 -19.85
N ASP A 81 15.23 -1.03 -18.54
CA ASP A 81 16.02 -1.95 -17.72
C ASP A 81 15.32 -3.27 -17.42
N ILE A 82 14.17 -3.60 -18.05
CA ILE A 82 13.47 -4.87 -17.82
C ILE A 82 14.40 -6.07 -18.08
N GLY A 83 14.75 -6.75 -16.99
CA GLY A 83 15.77 -7.79 -16.96
C GLY A 83 15.22 -9.20 -17.23
N PRO A 84 16.08 -10.16 -17.62
CA PRO A 84 15.68 -11.55 -17.82
C PRO A 84 15.25 -12.27 -16.53
N ASP A 85 15.59 -11.70 -15.37
CA ASP A 85 15.31 -12.26 -14.04
C ASP A 85 14.00 -11.73 -13.41
N GLN A 86 13.32 -10.78 -14.05
CA GLN A 86 12.05 -10.23 -13.55
C GLN A 86 10.84 -11.12 -13.86
N VAL A 87 9.85 -11.11 -12.98
CA VAL A 87 8.65 -11.94 -13.13
C VAL A 87 7.65 -11.22 -14.04
N ILE A 88 7.74 -11.52 -15.33
CA ILE A 88 6.84 -11.00 -16.37
C ILE A 88 5.56 -11.84 -16.45
N LEU A 89 4.40 -11.18 -16.41
CA LEU A 89 3.09 -11.77 -16.67
C LEU A 89 2.24 -10.84 -17.55
N ALA A 90 1.93 -11.29 -18.76
CA ALA A 90 0.95 -10.67 -19.66
C ALA A 90 -0.45 -11.25 -19.39
N VAL A 91 -1.34 -10.40 -18.87
CA VAL A 91 -2.73 -10.74 -18.56
C VAL A 91 -3.62 -10.21 -19.68
N VAL A 92 -4.24 -11.12 -20.44
CA VAL A 92 -5.17 -10.81 -21.53
C VAL A 92 -6.58 -10.66 -20.98
N ASP A 93 -7.23 -9.54 -21.29
CA ASP A 93 -8.65 -9.33 -21.07
C ASP A 93 -9.40 -9.32 -22.42
N PRO A 94 -10.11 -10.41 -22.78
CA PRO A 94 -10.91 -10.48 -24.01
C PRO A 94 -12.18 -9.63 -23.98
N ARG A 95 -12.63 -9.17 -22.80
CA ARG A 95 -13.84 -8.34 -22.65
C ARG A 95 -13.59 -6.90 -23.09
N HIS A 96 -12.44 -6.37 -22.72
CA HIS A 96 -12.01 -5.00 -23.02
C HIS A 96 -11.03 -4.93 -24.21
N ALA A 97 -10.67 -6.09 -24.78
CA ALA A 97 -9.74 -6.24 -25.90
C ALA A 97 -8.35 -5.63 -25.62
N ILE A 98 -7.80 -5.96 -24.44
CA ILE A 98 -6.49 -5.46 -23.97
C ILE A 98 -5.60 -6.58 -23.43
N LEU A 99 -4.31 -6.27 -23.30
CA LEU A 99 -3.32 -7.05 -22.58
C LEU A 99 -2.60 -6.12 -21.59
N VAL A 100 -2.64 -6.47 -20.30
CA VAL A 100 -1.92 -5.75 -19.23
C VAL A 100 -0.63 -6.50 -18.90
N LEU A 101 0.51 -5.88 -19.18
CA LEU A 101 1.82 -6.40 -18.81
C LEU A 101 2.13 -6.05 -17.35
N HIS A 102 2.39 -7.08 -16.56
CA HIS A 102 2.83 -6.98 -15.18
C HIS A 102 4.32 -7.30 -15.10
N VAL A 103 5.07 -6.48 -14.37
CA VAL A 103 6.50 -6.68 -14.07
C VAL A 103 6.63 -6.81 -12.55
N ASP A 104 7.23 -7.92 -12.11
CA ASP A 104 7.30 -8.33 -10.70
C ASP A 104 5.91 -8.34 -10.01
N GLY A 105 4.87 -8.67 -10.78
CA GLY A 105 3.48 -8.73 -10.34
C GLY A 105 2.71 -7.40 -10.33
N TRP A 106 3.34 -6.28 -10.69
CA TRP A 106 2.72 -4.95 -10.71
C TRP A 106 2.36 -4.50 -12.14
N PRO A 107 1.16 -3.95 -12.40
CA PRO A 107 0.76 -3.48 -13.73
C PRO A 107 1.70 -2.36 -14.19
N THR A 108 2.29 -2.52 -15.36
CA THR A 108 3.36 -1.64 -15.85
C THR A 108 3.01 -0.98 -17.18
N LYS A 109 2.23 -1.65 -18.04
CA LYS A 109 1.72 -1.09 -19.29
C LYS A 109 0.52 -1.88 -19.80
N VAL A 110 -0.41 -1.22 -20.48
CA VAL A 110 -1.56 -1.84 -21.15
C VAL A 110 -1.43 -1.68 -22.66
N TYR A 111 -1.93 -2.67 -23.40
CA TYR A 111 -1.79 -2.80 -24.85
C TYR A 111 -3.12 -3.12 -25.51
N PRO A 112 -3.47 -2.49 -26.65
CA PRO A 112 -4.69 -2.80 -27.38
C PRO A 112 -4.52 -4.09 -28.19
N LEU A 113 -5.51 -4.99 -28.11
CA LEU A 113 -5.59 -6.20 -28.92
C LEU A 113 -6.41 -5.95 -30.19
N LEU A 114 -6.00 -6.59 -31.28
CA LEU A 114 -6.60 -6.40 -32.60
C LEU A 114 -7.43 -7.63 -33.01
N GLU A 115 -8.70 -7.45 -33.36
CA GLU A 115 -9.53 -8.54 -33.92
C GLU A 115 -8.93 -9.12 -35.21
N ALA A 116 -8.29 -8.28 -36.03
CA ALA A 116 -7.71 -8.65 -37.31
C ALA A 116 -6.46 -7.82 -37.65
N GLY A 117 -5.61 -8.36 -38.52
CA GLY A 117 -4.34 -7.73 -38.91
C GLY A 117 -3.25 -7.89 -37.84
N GLY A 118 -2.47 -6.82 -37.63
CA GLY A 118 -1.42 -6.78 -36.62
C GLY A 118 -0.23 -7.70 -36.86
N GLN A 119 0.52 -7.97 -35.79
CA GLN A 119 1.44 -9.09 -35.67
C GLN A 119 0.91 -10.05 -34.59
N GLU A 120 1.19 -11.34 -34.75
CA GLU A 120 0.65 -12.39 -33.89
C GLU A 120 1.73 -12.87 -32.89
N LEU A 121 1.41 -12.81 -31.60
CA LEU A 121 2.24 -13.31 -30.51
C LEU A 121 1.59 -14.60 -29.99
N SER A 122 2.19 -15.74 -30.35
CA SER A 122 1.73 -17.08 -29.94
C SER A 122 2.71 -17.70 -28.95
N VAL A 123 2.22 -18.12 -27.79
CA VAL A 123 3.02 -18.71 -26.71
C VAL A 123 2.25 -19.88 -26.09
N GLY A 124 2.69 -21.11 -26.39
CA GLY A 124 1.92 -22.31 -26.08
C GLY A 124 0.61 -22.36 -26.85
N GLU A 125 -0.49 -22.66 -26.16
CA GLU A 125 -1.86 -22.66 -26.72
C GLU A 125 -2.49 -21.25 -26.80
N HIS A 126 -1.83 -20.22 -26.25
CA HIS A 126 -2.33 -18.84 -26.26
C HIS A 126 -1.79 -18.07 -27.47
N SER A 127 -2.66 -17.35 -28.18
CA SER A 127 -2.27 -16.46 -29.28
C SER A 127 -3.05 -15.15 -29.22
N VAL A 128 -2.37 -14.02 -29.42
CA VAL A 128 -2.96 -12.67 -29.45
C VAL A 128 -2.42 -11.86 -30.62
N ARG A 129 -3.18 -10.86 -31.07
CA ARG A 129 -2.79 -9.94 -32.14
C ARG A 129 -2.58 -8.53 -31.59
N LEU A 130 -1.44 -7.95 -31.93
CA LEU A 130 -0.92 -6.68 -31.42
C LEU A 130 -0.55 -5.75 -32.60
N ARG A 131 -0.36 -4.45 -32.34
CA ARG A 131 0.25 -3.54 -33.32
C ARG A 131 1.72 -3.91 -33.54
N ARG A 132 2.39 -3.31 -34.54
CA ARG A 132 3.74 -3.74 -34.94
C ARG A 132 4.80 -3.34 -33.91
N GLY A 133 4.71 -2.13 -33.36
CA GLY A 133 5.58 -1.70 -32.26
C GLY A 133 5.31 -2.50 -30.98
N ASP A 134 4.04 -2.64 -30.58
CA ASP A 134 3.64 -3.41 -29.40
C ASP A 134 4.18 -4.85 -29.43
N HIS A 135 4.09 -5.54 -30.57
CA HIS A 135 4.63 -6.89 -30.73
C HIS A 135 6.16 -6.92 -30.62
N ALA A 136 6.86 -5.94 -31.20
CA ALA A 136 8.30 -5.82 -31.10
C ALA A 136 8.79 -5.53 -29.66
N GLU A 137 7.97 -4.85 -28.84
CA GLU A 137 8.22 -4.60 -27.42
C GLU A 137 7.89 -5.82 -26.53
N LEU A 138 6.78 -6.51 -26.79
CA LEU A 138 6.29 -7.63 -25.96
C LEU A 138 6.91 -9.00 -26.28
N ALA A 139 7.16 -9.33 -27.54
CA ALA A 139 7.67 -10.65 -27.94
C ALA A 139 9.05 -11.02 -27.35
N PRO A 140 9.97 -10.05 -27.08
CA PRO A 140 11.18 -10.31 -26.33
C PRO A 140 10.96 -10.63 -24.84
N LEU A 141 9.80 -10.30 -24.25
CA LEU A 141 9.52 -10.44 -22.81
C LEU A 141 8.65 -11.66 -22.49
N VAL A 142 7.63 -11.92 -23.31
CA VAL A 142 6.64 -12.98 -23.11
C VAL A 142 7.01 -14.21 -23.96
N ARG A 143 7.64 -15.22 -23.34
CA ARG A 143 8.29 -16.35 -24.02
C ARG A 143 7.77 -17.73 -23.62
N THR A 144 7.17 -17.89 -22.44
CA THR A 144 6.67 -19.20 -21.95
C THR A 144 5.16 -19.17 -21.67
N PRO A 145 4.44 -20.31 -21.78
CA PRO A 145 2.97 -20.33 -21.65
C PRO A 145 2.47 -19.83 -20.29
N GLU A 146 3.30 -19.95 -19.25
CA GLU A 146 2.99 -19.48 -17.88
C GLU A 146 3.00 -17.95 -17.76
N GLN A 147 3.60 -17.25 -18.73
CA GLN A 147 3.70 -15.78 -18.78
C GLN A 147 2.55 -15.13 -19.57
N LEU A 148 1.84 -15.84 -20.45
CA LEU A 148 0.72 -15.30 -21.23
C LEU A 148 -0.57 -15.98 -20.78
N ARG A 149 -1.46 -15.27 -20.08
CA ARG A 149 -2.68 -15.86 -19.51
C ARG A 149 -3.90 -15.01 -19.82
N ALA A 150 -5.02 -15.66 -20.18
CA ALA A 150 -6.31 -14.99 -20.26
C ALA A 150 -6.97 -14.91 -18.88
N LEU A 151 -7.65 -13.80 -18.59
CA LEU A 151 -8.57 -13.70 -17.46
C LEU A 151 -9.70 -14.74 -17.57
N ALA A 152 -10.16 -15.23 -16.43
CA ALA A 152 -11.39 -16.01 -16.37
C ALA A 152 -12.59 -15.13 -16.73
N GLN A 153 -13.66 -15.73 -17.27
CA GLN A 153 -14.84 -14.98 -17.68
C GLN A 153 -15.47 -14.23 -16.48
N ALA A 154 -15.59 -12.91 -16.61
CA ALA A 154 -16.01 -11.97 -15.55
C ALA A 154 -15.04 -11.80 -14.35
N ALA A 155 -13.78 -12.22 -14.46
CA ALA A 155 -12.72 -11.68 -13.61
C ALA A 155 -12.31 -10.28 -14.13
N LYS A 156 -11.98 -9.38 -13.20
CA LYS A 156 -11.28 -8.12 -13.51
C LYS A 156 -9.76 -8.34 -13.58
N PRO A 157 -9.00 -7.52 -14.31
CA PRO A 157 -7.58 -7.34 -14.04
C PRO A 157 -7.37 -6.72 -12.65
N GLY A 158 -6.12 -6.53 -12.22
CA GLY A 158 -5.84 -5.94 -10.92
C GLY A 158 -4.35 -5.67 -10.69
N PRO A 159 -3.97 -4.91 -9.65
CA PRO A 159 -4.82 -4.37 -8.59
C PRO A 159 -5.71 -3.22 -9.08
N GLY A 160 -7.00 -3.24 -8.75
CA GLY A 160 -7.94 -2.21 -9.19
C GLY A 160 -8.52 -2.42 -10.59
N ASP A 161 -9.62 -1.71 -10.86
CA ASP A 161 -10.40 -1.54 -12.11
C ASP A 161 -11.79 -1.02 -11.65
N LEU A 162 -11.84 0.21 -11.12
CA LEU A 162 -13.00 0.77 -10.43
C LEU A 162 -14.15 1.21 -11.35
N ASP A 163 -13.85 1.66 -12.58
CA ASP A 163 -14.83 2.17 -13.54
C ASP A 163 -15.22 1.15 -14.63
N ASP A 164 -14.63 -0.04 -14.59
CA ASP A 164 -14.95 -1.22 -15.37
C ASP A 164 -14.58 -1.11 -16.86
N ASP A 165 -13.45 -0.47 -17.17
CA ASP A 165 -12.83 -0.42 -18.50
C ASP A 165 -11.68 -1.43 -18.71
N GLY A 166 -11.14 -2.01 -17.63
CA GLY A 166 -10.07 -3.02 -17.67
C GLY A 166 -8.64 -2.50 -17.47
N ILE A 167 -8.43 -1.19 -17.27
CA ILE A 167 -7.14 -0.65 -16.84
C ILE A 167 -7.06 -0.75 -15.29
N PRO A 168 -5.98 -1.32 -14.70
CA PRO A 168 -5.86 -1.37 -13.24
C PRO A 168 -5.64 0.01 -12.62
N ASP A 169 -6.36 0.33 -11.53
CA ASP A 169 -6.38 1.67 -10.91
C ASP A 169 -5.02 2.41 -10.82
N PRO A 170 -3.87 1.79 -10.44
CA PRO A 170 -2.61 2.53 -10.36
C PRO A 170 -2.04 2.93 -11.72
N LEU A 171 -2.29 2.12 -12.76
CA LEU A 171 -1.88 2.41 -14.14
C LEU A 171 -2.80 3.46 -14.77
N ASP A 172 -4.08 3.40 -14.41
CA ASP A 172 -5.10 4.39 -14.78
C ASP A 172 -4.79 5.77 -14.14
N ILE A 173 -4.48 5.83 -12.85
CA ILE A 173 -4.04 7.06 -12.17
C ILE A 173 -2.80 7.69 -12.85
N ASP A 174 -1.87 6.86 -13.35
CA ASP A 174 -0.74 7.34 -14.15
C ASP A 174 -1.17 7.88 -15.52
N ILE A 175 -2.10 7.21 -16.21
CA ILE A 175 -2.72 7.75 -17.44
C ILE A 175 -3.40 9.11 -17.16
N GLY A 176 -4.18 9.23 -16.09
CA GLY A 176 -4.78 10.49 -15.66
C GLY A 176 -3.75 11.59 -15.34
N ALA A 177 -2.61 11.22 -14.76
CA ALA A 177 -1.48 12.13 -14.55
C ALA A 177 -0.84 12.58 -15.89
N ILE A 178 -0.59 11.64 -16.80
CA ILE A 178 -0.09 11.89 -18.16
C ILE A 178 -1.05 12.81 -18.92
N LYS A 179 -2.37 12.51 -18.94
CA LYS A 179 -3.40 13.35 -19.55
C LYS A 179 -3.45 14.76 -18.95
N THR A 180 -3.33 14.88 -17.62
CA THR A 180 -3.35 16.21 -16.96
C THR A 180 -2.09 17.02 -17.26
N THR A 181 -0.94 16.38 -17.48
CA THR A 181 0.27 17.03 -18.02
C THR A 181 0.15 17.37 -19.51
N LEU A 182 -0.41 16.49 -20.35
CA LEU A 182 -0.69 16.76 -21.77
C LEU A 182 -1.71 17.89 -22.01
N ASN A 183 -2.54 18.17 -20.99
CA ASN A 183 -3.47 19.28 -20.89
C ASN A 183 -2.81 20.60 -20.44
N ALA A 184 -1.66 20.55 -19.75
CA ALA A 184 -0.84 21.70 -19.36
C ALA A 184 -1.62 22.86 -18.70
N ALA A 185 -2.50 22.55 -17.75
CA ALA A 185 -3.27 23.57 -17.03
C ALA A 185 -2.37 24.57 -16.28
N ARG A 186 -2.63 25.87 -16.37
CA ARG A 186 -1.82 26.89 -15.68
C ARG A 186 -2.05 26.85 -14.18
N TYR A 187 -1.04 27.22 -13.39
CA TYR A 187 -1.21 27.38 -11.95
C TYR A 187 -2.26 28.47 -11.65
N ASP A 188 -3.34 28.08 -10.99
CA ASP A 188 -4.36 29.00 -10.46
C ASP A 188 -5.11 28.37 -9.28
N GLN A 189 -4.79 28.84 -8.07
CA GLN A 189 -5.41 28.40 -6.81
C GLN A 189 -6.69 29.19 -6.44
N SER A 190 -7.26 29.96 -7.36
CA SER A 190 -8.47 30.76 -7.10
C SER A 190 -9.66 29.92 -6.66
N TYR A 191 -10.54 30.52 -5.85
CA TYR A 191 -11.82 29.91 -5.49
C TYR A 191 -12.76 29.93 -6.70
N VAL A 192 -13.31 28.76 -7.04
CA VAL A 192 -14.35 28.58 -8.05
C VAL A 192 -15.46 27.77 -7.38
N SER A 193 -16.73 28.09 -7.65
CA SER A 193 -17.84 27.21 -7.25
C SER A 193 -18.17 26.25 -8.39
N ILE A 194 -18.32 24.97 -8.05
CA ILE A 194 -18.31 23.86 -9.01
C ILE A 194 -19.48 22.89 -8.74
N PRO A 195 -19.86 22.04 -9.71
CA PRO A 195 -20.87 21.00 -9.49
C PRO A 195 -20.51 20.05 -8.34
N PHE A 196 -21.50 19.29 -7.85
CA PHE A 196 -21.30 18.18 -6.92
C PHE A 196 -22.35 17.09 -7.16
N PRO A 197 -21.98 15.79 -7.18
CA PRO A 197 -20.61 15.26 -7.24
C PRO A 197 -19.93 15.52 -8.60
N GLY A 198 -18.69 15.07 -8.77
CA GLY A 198 -17.97 15.10 -10.06
C GLY A 198 -17.50 16.49 -10.52
N GLY A 199 -17.47 17.49 -9.64
CA GLY A 199 -17.03 18.84 -9.99
C GLY A 199 -15.53 18.95 -10.29
N ASP A 200 -15.18 19.81 -11.24
CA ASP A 200 -13.81 20.25 -11.53
C ASP A 200 -13.77 21.77 -11.71
N VAL A 201 -12.60 22.36 -11.50
CA VAL A 201 -12.31 23.73 -11.96
C VAL A 201 -12.16 23.75 -13.49
N PRO A 202 -12.29 24.91 -14.15
CA PRO A 202 -12.03 25.05 -15.58
C PRO A 202 -10.73 24.36 -16.00
N ARG A 203 -10.79 23.61 -17.11
CA ARG A 203 -9.76 22.65 -17.56
C ARG A 203 -8.39 23.28 -17.75
N GLU A 204 -8.35 24.57 -18.09
CA GLU A 204 -7.13 25.35 -18.28
C GLU A 204 -6.49 25.86 -16.98
N LEU A 205 -7.12 25.62 -15.82
CA LEU A 205 -6.66 25.99 -14.47
C LEU A 205 -6.29 24.76 -13.64
N GLY A 206 -5.42 24.94 -12.65
CA GLY A 206 -5.30 24.02 -11.53
C GLY A 206 -4.25 24.44 -10.50
N ALA A 207 -4.36 23.90 -9.29
CA ALA A 207 -3.28 23.79 -8.32
C ALA A 207 -2.77 22.34 -8.28
N CYS A 208 -1.76 22.06 -7.46
CA CYS A 208 -1.21 20.72 -7.26
C CYS A 208 -2.26 19.67 -6.84
N THR A 209 -3.25 20.07 -6.05
CA THR A 209 -4.38 19.23 -5.65
C THR A 209 -5.31 18.88 -6.80
N ASP A 210 -5.52 19.77 -7.77
CA ASP A 210 -6.37 19.51 -8.93
C ASP A 210 -5.74 18.49 -9.89
N VAL A 211 -4.41 18.33 -9.86
CA VAL A 211 -3.72 17.24 -10.56
C VAL A 211 -4.12 15.89 -9.95
N ILE A 212 -4.20 15.80 -8.61
CA ILE A 212 -4.63 14.59 -7.91
C ILE A 212 -6.09 14.29 -8.20
N VAL A 213 -6.95 15.30 -8.15
CA VAL A 213 -8.39 15.17 -8.45
C VAL A 213 -8.61 14.60 -9.86
N ARG A 214 -7.87 15.10 -10.86
CA ARG A 214 -8.00 14.65 -12.25
C ARG A 214 -7.36 13.28 -12.50
N ALA A 215 -6.23 12.99 -11.87
CA ALA A 215 -5.59 11.68 -11.96
C ALA A 215 -6.43 10.56 -11.31
N LEU A 216 -6.95 10.78 -10.10
CA LEU A 216 -7.83 9.83 -9.41
C LEU A 216 -9.20 9.68 -10.10
N ARG A 217 -9.72 10.76 -10.68
CA ARG A 217 -10.96 10.72 -11.49
C ARG A 217 -10.79 10.00 -12.82
N ASN A 218 -9.56 9.76 -13.29
CA ASN A 218 -9.35 8.88 -14.44
C ASN A 218 -9.80 7.46 -14.04
N ALA A 219 -9.26 6.94 -12.93
CA ALA A 219 -9.63 5.66 -12.31
C ALA A 219 -10.97 5.69 -11.53
N GLY A 220 -11.96 6.45 -12.01
CA GLY A 220 -13.31 6.52 -11.43
C GLY A 220 -13.45 7.12 -10.03
N ILE A 221 -12.36 7.50 -9.33
CA ILE A 221 -12.42 8.01 -7.95
C ILE A 221 -12.79 9.49 -7.93
N ASP A 222 -14.05 9.81 -7.61
CA ASP A 222 -14.46 11.19 -7.35
C ASP A 222 -14.00 11.69 -5.97
N LEU A 223 -12.75 12.17 -5.92
CA LEU A 223 -12.14 12.75 -4.72
C LEU A 223 -12.95 13.92 -4.12
N GLN A 224 -13.83 14.56 -4.90
CA GLN A 224 -14.76 15.58 -4.38
C GLN A 224 -15.82 14.97 -3.45
N ALA A 225 -16.51 13.91 -3.88
CA ALA A 225 -17.48 13.19 -3.08
C ALA A 225 -16.83 12.51 -1.87
N GLU A 226 -15.74 11.77 -2.09
CA GLU A 226 -15.02 11.03 -1.06
C GLU A 226 -14.60 11.91 0.14
N ILE A 227 -13.99 13.06 -0.14
CA ILE A 227 -13.58 14.02 0.89
C ILE A 227 -14.81 14.63 1.59
N HIS A 228 -15.86 14.98 0.83
CA HIS A 228 -17.06 15.59 1.41
C HIS A 228 -17.80 14.64 2.36
N GLU A 229 -17.98 13.38 1.95
CA GLU A 229 -18.63 12.36 2.77
C GLU A 229 -17.79 11.96 3.98
N ASP A 230 -16.47 11.81 3.84
CA ASP A 230 -15.63 11.45 4.98
C ASP A 230 -15.51 12.58 6.02
N ILE A 231 -15.54 13.85 5.61
CA ILE A 231 -15.68 14.99 6.52
C ILE A 231 -17.01 14.92 7.27
N ALA A 232 -18.12 14.58 6.61
CA ALA A 232 -19.42 14.43 7.26
C ALA A 232 -19.47 13.22 8.22
N ARG A 233 -18.79 12.13 7.85
CA ARG A 233 -18.71 10.85 8.59
C ARG A 233 -17.78 10.92 9.81
N ALA A 234 -16.67 11.65 9.71
CA ALA A 234 -15.60 11.69 10.70
C ALA A 234 -14.99 13.11 10.90
N PRO A 235 -15.79 14.15 11.23
CA PRO A 235 -15.32 15.54 11.25
C PRO A 235 -14.15 15.80 12.22
N HIS A 236 -13.98 14.98 13.26
CA HIS A 236 -12.85 15.04 14.20
C HIS A 236 -11.48 14.77 13.54
N ARG A 237 -11.46 14.09 12.39
CA ARG A 237 -10.27 13.86 11.53
C ARG A 237 -9.82 15.15 10.82
N TYR A 238 -10.71 16.14 10.71
CA TYR A 238 -10.52 17.37 9.94
C TYR A 238 -10.63 18.63 10.83
N PRO A 239 -9.78 18.81 11.86
CA PRO A 239 -9.85 19.96 12.78
C PRO A 239 -9.54 21.32 12.16
N MET A 240 -9.28 21.37 10.84
CA MET A 240 -9.12 22.59 10.03
C MET A 240 -10.38 22.97 9.23
N VAL A 241 -11.43 22.12 9.22
CA VAL A 241 -12.68 22.33 8.48
C VAL A 241 -13.80 22.70 9.45
N GLU A 242 -14.10 24.00 9.56
CA GLU A 242 -15.20 24.50 10.40
C GLU A 242 -16.59 24.10 9.88
N ARG A 243 -16.72 24.01 8.54
CA ARG A 243 -17.92 23.58 7.83
C ARG A 243 -17.51 23.00 6.48
N ALA A 244 -17.97 21.79 6.18
CA ALA A 244 -17.72 21.12 4.91
C ALA A 244 -18.17 21.97 3.71
N ASN A 245 -17.32 22.02 2.68
CA ASN A 245 -17.56 22.75 1.44
C ASN A 245 -17.02 21.98 0.22
N ALA A 246 -17.95 21.41 -0.55
CA ALA A 246 -17.69 20.65 -1.76
C ALA A 246 -16.91 21.41 -2.85
N ASP A 247 -16.97 22.76 -2.86
CA ASP A 247 -16.22 23.59 -3.82
C ASP A 247 -14.69 23.50 -3.66
N ILE A 248 -14.19 23.19 -2.45
CA ILE A 248 -12.81 23.57 -2.07
C ILE A 248 -12.09 22.61 -1.12
N ASP A 249 -12.79 21.73 -0.38
CA ASP A 249 -12.12 20.92 0.64
C ASP A 249 -11.19 19.84 0.04
N HIS A 250 -11.61 19.19 -1.04
CA HIS A 250 -10.78 18.30 -1.84
C HIS A 250 -9.59 19.03 -2.53
N ARG A 251 -9.67 20.35 -2.72
CA ARG A 251 -8.60 21.17 -3.33
C ARG A 251 -7.50 21.59 -2.34
N ARG A 252 -7.47 21.07 -1.11
CA ARG A 252 -6.54 21.49 -0.04
C ARG A 252 -5.66 20.32 0.44
N VAL A 253 -4.34 20.42 0.28
CA VAL A 253 -3.36 19.40 0.71
C VAL A 253 -3.56 18.96 2.18
N ARG A 254 -3.77 19.93 3.09
CA ARG A 254 -4.04 19.66 4.52
C ARG A 254 -5.36 18.94 4.80
N THR A 255 -6.31 18.97 3.88
CA THR A 255 -7.61 18.27 3.97
C THR A 255 -7.58 16.94 3.23
N LEU A 256 -6.72 16.78 2.21
CA LEU A 256 -6.48 15.48 1.57
C LEU A 256 -5.71 14.52 2.49
N LEU A 257 -4.65 14.99 3.17
CA LEU A 257 -3.76 14.12 3.96
C LEU A 257 -4.49 13.20 4.97
N PRO A 258 -5.47 13.67 5.77
CA PRO A 258 -6.18 12.80 6.71
C PRO A 258 -7.05 11.73 6.04
N TRP A 259 -7.54 11.98 4.81
CA TRP A 259 -8.31 11.01 4.02
C TRP A 259 -7.40 9.92 3.46
N PHE A 260 -6.27 10.28 2.84
CA PHE A 260 -5.29 9.31 2.35
C PHE A 260 -4.77 8.41 3.49
N ARG A 261 -4.50 8.96 4.68
CA ARG A 261 -4.13 8.19 5.88
C ARG A 261 -5.25 7.30 6.46
N ALA A 262 -6.49 7.44 5.99
CA ALA A 262 -7.64 6.66 6.45
C ALA A 262 -8.11 5.61 5.44
N HIS A 263 -7.86 5.83 4.15
CA HIS A 263 -8.46 5.05 3.05
C HIS A 263 -7.45 4.48 2.05
N TRP A 264 -6.19 4.92 2.05
CA TRP A 264 -5.16 4.46 1.10
C TRP A 264 -3.98 3.77 1.82
N THR A 265 -3.26 2.91 1.09
CA THR A 265 -2.10 2.20 1.62
C THR A 265 -0.93 3.17 1.80
N GLN A 266 -0.64 3.59 3.03
CA GLN A 266 0.55 4.39 3.33
C GLN A 266 1.81 3.55 3.14
N LEU A 267 2.77 4.09 2.37
CA LEU A 267 4.02 3.42 2.03
C LEU A 267 5.17 3.87 2.94
N ASP A 268 5.95 2.93 3.47
CA ASP A 268 7.19 3.22 4.18
C ASP A 268 8.40 3.35 3.21
N ALA A 269 9.57 3.73 3.74
CA ALA A 269 10.77 3.98 2.94
C ALA A 269 11.42 2.72 2.33
N THR A 270 10.98 1.50 2.70
CA THR A 270 11.48 0.24 2.13
C THR A 270 10.75 -0.16 0.84
N GLN A 271 9.55 0.38 0.61
CA GLN A 271 8.77 0.11 -0.59
C GLN A 271 9.23 1.00 -1.75
N PRO A 272 9.48 0.45 -2.96
CA PRO A 272 9.87 1.27 -4.11
C PRO A 272 8.73 2.19 -4.56
N PRO A 273 9.04 3.41 -5.04
CA PRO A 273 8.06 4.25 -5.72
C PRO A 273 7.60 3.57 -7.01
N ARG A 274 6.33 3.74 -7.35
CA ARG A 274 5.71 3.23 -8.58
C ARG A 274 4.82 4.30 -9.22
N PRO A 275 4.58 4.21 -10.54
CA PRO A 275 3.52 4.99 -11.18
C PRO A 275 2.18 4.79 -10.47
N GLY A 276 1.42 5.87 -10.30
CA GLY A 276 0.16 5.91 -9.55
C GLY A 276 0.32 6.18 -8.04
N ASP A 277 1.53 6.16 -7.48
CA ASP A 277 1.75 6.54 -6.06
C ASP A 277 1.53 8.06 -5.88
N VAL A 278 0.75 8.46 -4.85
CA VAL A 278 0.54 9.87 -4.47
C VAL A 278 1.56 10.28 -3.40
N VAL A 279 2.25 11.39 -3.60
CA VAL A 279 3.29 11.92 -2.69
C VAL A 279 2.93 13.28 -2.12
N PHE A 280 3.13 13.44 -0.81
CA PHE A 280 2.93 14.68 -0.05
C PHE A 280 4.27 15.30 0.34
N MET A 281 4.46 16.59 0.03
CA MET A 281 5.76 17.27 0.07
C MET A 281 5.76 18.50 0.99
N GLU A 282 6.85 18.70 1.73
CA GLU A 282 7.16 19.93 2.45
C GLU A 282 8.13 20.77 1.60
N THR A 283 7.64 21.84 0.96
CA THR A 283 8.47 22.76 0.16
C THR A 283 8.85 24.02 0.96
N ILE A 284 8.03 24.37 1.96
CA ILE A 284 8.20 25.59 2.76
C ILE A 284 8.95 25.25 4.06
N ALA A 285 10.28 25.24 4.03
CA ALA A 285 11.15 24.87 5.16
C ALA A 285 10.98 25.69 6.48
N SER A 286 10.15 26.74 6.48
CA SER A 286 9.74 27.48 7.69
C SER A 286 8.44 26.96 8.33
N ARG A 287 7.81 25.93 7.75
CA ARG A 287 6.49 25.39 8.10
C ARG A 287 6.53 23.86 8.05
N LYS A 288 6.29 23.21 9.19
CA LYS A 288 6.17 21.74 9.25
C LYS A 288 4.84 21.22 8.72
N GLY A 289 4.91 20.07 8.03
CA GLY A 289 3.81 19.33 7.45
C GLY A 289 3.48 19.79 6.02
N PRO A 290 3.02 18.88 5.14
CA PRO A 290 3.01 19.11 3.71
C PRO A 290 2.17 20.31 3.27
N ASP A 291 2.75 21.03 2.31
CA ASP A 291 2.15 22.16 1.61
C ASP A 291 1.89 21.86 0.13
N HIS A 292 2.56 20.84 -0.44
CA HIS A 292 2.47 20.45 -1.84
C HIS A 292 2.15 18.95 -2.00
N ILE A 293 1.69 18.56 -3.19
CA ILE A 293 1.26 17.18 -3.51
C ILE A 293 1.50 16.87 -5.00
N GLY A 294 1.67 15.59 -5.34
CA GLY A 294 1.81 15.15 -6.74
C GLY A 294 1.58 13.64 -6.91
N VAL A 295 1.52 13.18 -8.16
CA VAL A 295 1.46 11.76 -8.54
C VAL A 295 2.80 11.36 -9.14
N ILE A 296 3.40 10.25 -8.70
CA ILE A 296 4.54 9.64 -9.37
C ILE A 296 4.02 8.97 -10.66
N GLY A 297 4.65 9.22 -11.80
CA GLY A 297 4.30 8.54 -13.06
C GLY A 297 5.42 7.69 -13.64
N ASP A 298 5.18 7.11 -14.82
CA ASP A 298 6.15 6.27 -15.55
C ASP A 298 7.42 7.03 -16.01
N ARG A 299 7.28 8.32 -16.31
CA ARG A 299 8.33 9.16 -16.91
C ARG A 299 9.55 9.25 -16.00
N ARG A 300 10.75 9.31 -16.61
CA ARG A 300 12.03 9.26 -15.89
C ARG A 300 12.95 10.44 -16.20
N ALA A 301 13.69 10.83 -15.18
CA ALA A 301 14.85 11.71 -15.23
C ALA A 301 16.02 11.05 -15.98
N ALA A 302 17.05 11.84 -16.28
CA ALA A 302 18.25 11.36 -16.97
C ALA A 302 19.09 10.35 -16.14
N ASP A 303 18.88 10.27 -14.83
CA ASP A 303 19.49 9.26 -13.93
C ASP A 303 18.61 8.01 -13.73
N GLY A 304 17.43 7.95 -14.35
CA GLY A 304 16.46 6.87 -14.24
C GLY A 304 15.41 7.01 -13.13
N GLN A 305 15.48 8.07 -12.31
CA GLN A 305 14.48 8.34 -11.26
C GLN A 305 13.10 8.68 -11.85
N LEU A 306 12.01 8.20 -11.22
CA LEU A 306 10.63 8.53 -11.65
C LEU A 306 10.29 10.01 -11.38
N LEU A 307 9.56 10.63 -12.31
CA LEU A 307 9.11 12.02 -12.23
C LEU A 307 7.75 12.14 -11.53
N VAL A 308 7.48 13.34 -10.99
CA VAL A 308 6.23 13.66 -10.29
C VAL A 308 5.37 14.62 -11.11
N ALA A 309 4.21 14.16 -11.57
CA ALA A 309 3.17 15.01 -12.14
C ALA A 309 2.57 15.91 -11.06
N ASN A 310 2.73 17.21 -11.24
CA ASN A 310 2.25 18.23 -10.29
C ASN A 310 2.05 19.58 -10.99
N ASN A 311 1.50 20.56 -10.27
CA ASN A 311 1.40 21.95 -10.73
C ASN A 311 1.98 22.88 -9.65
N TRP A 312 3.17 23.41 -9.91
CA TRP A 312 4.11 23.87 -8.88
C TRP A 312 3.73 25.20 -8.22
N THR A 313 3.77 26.31 -8.96
CA THR A 313 3.47 27.66 -8.41
C THR A 313 3.15 28.67 -9.51
N ASP A 314 2.88 29.93 -9.14
CA ASP A 314 2.57 31.03 -10.06
C ASP A 314 3.59 31.11 -11.22
N GLY A 315 3.08 31.10 -12.46
CA GLY A 315 3.88 31.11 -13.69
C GLY A 315 4.23 29.72 -14.25
N TYR A 316 3.94 28.63 -13.52
CA TYR A 316 4.08 27.26 -14.03
C TYR A 316 2.74 26.72 -14.58
N GLN A 317 2.83 25.54 -15.20
CA GLN A 317 1.72 24.73 -15.69
C GLN A 317 1.93 23.27 -15.26
N THR A 318 0.86 22.46 -15.24
CA THR A 318 0.95 21.04 -14.85
C THR A 318 2.00 20.30 -15.68
N SER A 319 3.00 19.73 -15.02
CA SER A 319 4.19 19.14 -15.63
C SER A 319 4.68 17.93 -14.82
N PHE A 320 5.38 17.00 -15.46
CA PHE A 320 6.28 16.08 -14.76
C PHE A 320 7.55 16.84 -14.31
N MET A 321 8.04 16.56 -13.10
CA MET A 321 9.21 17.23 -12.51
C MET A 321 10.10 16.28 -11.70
N GLU A 322 11.40 16.56 -11.67
CA GLU A 322 12.43 15.87 -10.88
C GLU A 322 12.34 16.31 -9.40
N LEU A 323 11.34 15.77 -8.66
CA LEU A 323 11.08 16.14 -7.26
C LEU A 323 11.55 15.11 -6.24
N LEU A 324 11.68 13.82 -6.60
CA LEU A 324 12.08 12.80 -5.63
C LEU A 324 13.56 13.00 -5.26
N GLY A 325 13.90 12.90 -3.98
CA GLY A 325 15.26 13.20 -3.48
C GLY A 325 15.69 14.67 -3.53
N HIS A 326 14.94 15.54 -4.23
CA HIS A 326 15.14 17.00 -4.24
C HIS A 326 14.18 17.74 -3.29
N VAL A 327 13.01 17.16 -2.99
CA VAL A 327 12.00 17.68 -2.07
C VAL A 327 11.73 16.65 -0.97
N GLU A 328 11.52 17.12 0.27
CA GLU A 328 11.23 16.24 1.41
C GLU A 328 9.83 15.61 1.28
N LEU A 329 9.80 14.27 1.24
CA LEU A 329 8.55 13.49 1.21
C LEU A 329 8.08 13.25 2.64
N THR A 330 6.93 13.82 2.99
CA THR A 330 6.34 13.72 4.34
C THR A 330 5.44 12.48 4.51
N ASP A 331 4.69 12.15 3.47
CA ASP A 331 3.86 10.95 3.38
C ASP A 331 3.80 10.50 1.91
N ARG A 332 3.60 9.20 1.68
CA ARG A 332 3.38 8.60 0.35
C ARG A 332 2.31 7.52 0.45
N PHE A 333 1.44 7.45 -0.53
CA PHE A 333 0.28 6.56 -0.55
C PHE A 333 0.15 5.85 -1.90
N ARG A 334 -0.45 4.65 -1.86
CA ARG A 334 -0.78 3.83 -3.02
C ARG A 334 -2.28 3.51 -2.99
N VAL A 335 -2.91 3.50 -4.16
CA VAL A 335 -4.32 3.10 -4.28
C VAL A 335 -4.47 1.64 -3.80
N PRO A 336 -5.41 1.34 -2.89
CA PRO A 336 -5.68 -0.04 -2.53
C PRO A 336 -6.33 -0.76 -3.72
N PRO A 337 -5.98 -2.01 -4.03
CA PRO A 337 -6.54 -2.77 -5.17
C PRO A 337 -8.06 -2.88 -5.23
N SER A 338 -8.72 -2.67 -4.10
CA SER A 338 -10.15 -2.70 -3.88
C SER A 338 -10.42 -2.44 -2.39
N PRO A 339 -11.66 -2.13 -1.96
CA PRO A 339 -11.99 -1.88 -0.56
C PRO A 339 -11.63 -3.04 0.40
N GLU A 340 -11.73 -4.30 -0.04
CA GLU A 340 -11.29 -5.47 0.74
C GLU A 340 -9.78 -5.49 1.01
N HIS A 341 -8.98 -4.87 0.14
CA HIS A 341 -7.52 -4.75 0.31
C HIS A 341 -7.10 -3.56 1.19
N ALA A 342 -8.04 -2.77 1.72
CA ALA A 342 -7.79 -1.88 2.85
C ALA A 342 -7.65 -2.64 4.20
N GLY A 343 -7.86 -3.97 4.19
CA GLY A 343 -7.57 -4.85 5.31
C GLY A 343 -6.08 -5.06 5.60
N PRO A 344 -5.74 -5.86 6.62
CA PRO A 344 -4.36 -6.04 7.11
C PRO A 344 -3.46 -6.92 6.23
N ILE A 345 -3.96 -7.42 5.10
CA ILE A 345 -3.19 -8.21 4.13
C ILE A 345 -2.91 -7.31 2.92
N ALA A 346 -1.74 -6.69 2.92
CA ALA A 346 -1.34 -5.78 1.85
C ALA A 346 -1.41 -6.42 0.46
N ALA A 347 -1.69 -5.59 -0.54
CA ALA A 347 -1.82 -5.97 -1.95
C ALA A 347 -0.63 -6.79 -2.46
N GLU A 348 0.58 -6.41 -2.05
CA GLU A 348 1.84 -7.00 -2.47
C GLU A 348 2.15 -8.37 -1.85
N VAL A 349 1.37 -8.83 -0.85
CA VAL A 349 1.54 -10.17 -0.26
C VAL A 349 1.26 -11.24 -1.32
N ARG A 350 2.29 -12.00 -1.68
CA ARG A 350 2.26 -13.03 -2.75
C ARG A 350 1.87 -14.42 -2.25
N GLN A 351 2.12 -14.70 -0.98
CA GLN A 351 1.89 -15.99 -0.33
C GLN A 351 1.18 -15.81 1.02
N LEU A 352 0.16 -16.64 1.25
CA LEU A 352 -0.67 -16.62 2.45
C LEU A 352 -0.86 -18.03 3.01
N LEU A 353 -0.55 -18.21 4.29
CA LEU A 353 -0.93 -19.40 5.06
C LEU A 353 -2.18 -19.09 5.88
N VAL A 354 -3.28 -19.78 5.59
CA VAL A 354 -4.53 -19.68 6.37
C VAL A 354 -4.59 -20.85 7.35
N VAL A 355 -4.51 -20.55 8.65
CA VAL A 355 -4.76 -21.47 9.75
C VAL A 355 -6.20 -21.26 10.24
N ARG A 356 -7.04 -22.28 10.05
CA ARG A 356 -8.44 -22.34 10.46
C ARG A 356 -8.58 -23.24 11.68
N GLY A 357 -8.70 -22.64 12.86
CA GLY A 357 -9.12 -23.34 14.09
C GLY A 357 -10.60 -23.70 14.03
N GLU A 358 -11.03 -24.69 14.81
CA GLU A 358 -12.46 -25.06 14.92
C GLU A 358 -13.28 -23.94 15.57
N ASP A 359 -12.86 -23.49 16.75
CA ASP A 359 -13.44 -22.38 17.52
C ASP A 359 -12.33 -21.61 18.28
N TRP A 360 -12.69 -20.81 19.31
CA TRP A 360 -11.73 -20.03 20.09
C TRP A 360 -10.94 -20.84 21.13
N ASP A 361 -11.43 -22.00 21.56
CA ASP A 361 -10.91 -22.78 22.70
C ASP A 361 -10.44 -24.19 22.31
N SER A 362 -10.86 -24.70 21.14
CA SER A 362 -10.33 -25.94 20.56
C SER A 362 -8.86 -25.77 20.14
N PHE A 363 -8.05 -26.76 20.48
CA PHE A 363 -6.66 -26.85 20.02
C PHE A 363 -6.52 -27.40 18.59
N ARG A 364 -7.60 -27.80 17.93
CA ARG A 364 -7.57 -28.43 16.60
C ARG A 364 -7.88 -27.44 15.49
N GLY A 365 -7.28 -27.68 14.33
CA GLY A 365 -7.55 -26.91 13.12
C GLY A 365 -6.88 -27.51 11.89
N GLN A 366 -6.94 -26.77 10.80
CA GLN A 366 -6.23 -27.09 9.55
C GLN A 366 -5.49 -25.87 9.03
N ALA A 367 -4.41 -26.10 8.31
CA ALA A 367 -3.68 -25.07 7.57
C ALA A 367 -3.79 -25.31 6.07
N GLN A 368 -4.00 -24.22 5.30
CA GLN A 368 -4.05 -24.21 3.84
C GLN A 368 -3.13 -23.11 3.30
N ARG A 369 -2.32 -23.47 2.29
CA ARG A 369 -1.45 -22.54 1.58
C ARG A 369 -2.18 -21.92 0.38
N TYR A 370 -1.96 -20.63 0.15
CA TYR A 370 -2.45 -19.87 -0.99
C TYR A 370 -1.36 -18.97 -1.58
N GLN A 371 -1.39 -18.72 -2.88
CA GLN A 371 -0.49 -17.78 -3.57
C GLN A 371 -1.24 -16.95 -4.62
N ARG A 372 -0.66 -15.85 -5.10
CA ARG A 372 -1.21 -15.06 -6.21
C ARG A 372 -0.14 -14.46 -7.13
N ASP A 373 -0.42 -14.43 -8.43
CA ASP A 373 0.53 -14.04 -9.47
C ASP A 373 0.53 -12.53 -9.79
N THR A 374 -0.53 -11.78 -9.47
CA THR A 374 -0.57 -10.30 -9.54
C THR A 374 -0.76 -9.68 -8.15
N VAL A 375 -0.31 -8.43 -7.98
CA VAL A 375 -0.56 -7.62 -6.77
C VAL A 375 -2.06 -7.38 -6.66
N GLY A 376 -2.66 -7.57 -5.48
CA GLY A 376 -4.11 -7.51 -5.29
C GLY A 376 -4.92 -8.61 -6.01
N GLY A 377 -4.28 -9.49 -6.77
CA GLY A 377 -4.95 -10.53 -7.56
C GLY A 377 -5.62 -11.63 -6.73
N PRO A 378 -6.40 -12.51 -7.39
CA PRO A 378 -7.12 -13.61 -6.74
C PRO A 378 -6.16 -14.68 -6.21
N TRP A 379 -6.51 -15.23 -5.05
CA TRP A 379 -5.76 -16.31 -4.41
C TRP A 379 -5.99 -17.68 -5.07
N GLN A 380 -4.90 -18.43 -5.24
CA GLN A 380 -4.88 -19.80 -5.77
C GLN A 380 -4.46 -20.78 -4.67
N ARG A 381 -5.17 -21.91 -4.55
CA ARG A 381 -4.93 -22.95 -3.53
C ARG A 381 -3.68 -23.79 -3.86
N VAL A 382 -2.69 -23.84 -2.95
CA VAL A 382 -1.40 -24.53 -3.18
C VAL A 382 -1.36 -25.91 -2.50
N GLY A 383 -1.89 -26.90 -3.23
CA GLY A 383 -2.04 -28.27 -2.74
C GLY A 383 -3.07 -28.38 -1.61
N ASP A 384 -3.11 -29.53 -0.94
CA ASP A 384 -4.14 -29.81 0.04
C ASP A 384 -3.92 -29.21 1.43
N ALA A 385 -5.04 -28.91 2.09
CA ALA A 385 -5.10 -28.55 3.49
C ALA A 385 -4.58 -29.71 4.35
N PHE A 386 -3.96 -29.37 5.47
CA PHE A 386 -3.39 -30.35 6.39
C PHE A 386 -3.75 -30.04 7.84
N PRO A 387 -3.97 -31.06 8.69
CA PRO A 387 -4.25 -30.85 10.10
C PRO A 387 -3.09 -30.17 10.82
N ILE A 388 -3.44 -29.29 11.76
CA ILE A 388 -2.53 -28.62 12.69
C ILE A 388 -3.05 -28.74 14.13
N VAL A 389 -2.18 -28.52 15.12
CA VAL A 389 -2.55 -28.31 16.52
C VAL A 389 -2.10 -26.93 17.00
N LEU A 390 -2.86 -26.39 17.94
CA LEU A 390 -2.74 -25.05 18.50
C LEU A 390 -2.42 -25.15 20.00
N GLY A 391 -2.42 -24.00 20.67
CA GLY A 391 -2.36 -23.89 22.13
C GLY A 391 -3.44 -24.76 22.80
N HIS A 392 -3.14 -25.33 23.96
CA HIS A 392 -4.06 -26.19 24.71
C HIS A 392 -5.32 -25.48 25.23
N ALA A 393 -5.38 -24.16 25.13
CA ALA A 393 -6.56 -23.33 25.35
C ALA A 393 -7.08 -22.65 24.07
N GLY A 394 -6.67 -23.11 22.89
CA GLY A 394 -7.12 -22.63 21.58
C GLY A 394 -6.39 -21.38 21.07
N LEU A 395 -7.15 -20.38 20.65
CA LEU A 395 -6.69 -19.16 19.98
C LEU A 395 -6.94 -17.91 20.83
N GLY A 396 -6.14 -16.86 20.63
CA GLY A 396 -6.36 -15.56 21.26
C GLY A 396 -5.79 -14.41 20.41
N TRP A 397 -6.54 -13.31 20.31
CA TRP A 397 -6.19 -12.12 19.51
C TRP A 397 -4.79 -11.60 19.86
N GLY A 398 -3.89 -11.64 18.89
CA GLY A 398 -2.49 -11.26 19.08
C GLY A 398 -2.21 -9.78 18.81
N ARG A 399 -0.95 -9.48 18.48
CA ARG A 399 -0.48 -8.17 18.00
C ARG A 399 0.25 -8.36 16.69
N GLY A 400 -0.23 -7.77 15.61
CA GLY A 400 0.29 -8.02 14.26
C GLY A 400 -0.15 -6.99 13.22
N LEU A 401 -0.24 -7.40 11.95
CA LEU A 401 -0.64 -6.51 10.84
C LEU A 401 -2.08 -5.99 10.98
N HIS A 402 -2.90 -6.68 11.78
CA HIS A 402 -4.28 -6.32 12.13
C HIS A 402 -4.40 -5.36 13.33
N GLY A 403 -3.27 -4.88 13.87
CA GLY A 403 -3.22 -4.04 15.06
C GLY A 403 -2.97 -4.83 16.35
N ASP A 404 -3.45 -4.27 17.46
CA ASP A 404 -3.08 -4.65 18.84
C ASP A 404 -4.12 -5.52 19.58
N GLY A 405 -5.11 -6.07 18.86
CA GLY A 405 -6.19 -6.86 19.44
C GLY A 405 -7.35 -7.12 18.46
N PRO A 406 -8.56 -7.46 18.95
CA PRO A 406 -9.72 -7.75 18.10
C PRO A 406 -10.11 -6.55 17.21
N PRO A 407 -10.36 -6.77 15.90
CA PRO A 407 -10.94 -5.76 15.01
C PRO A 407 -12.28 -5.24 15.52
N LEU A 408 -12.67 -4.04 15.06
CA LEU A 408 -13.96 -3.45 15.43
C LEU A 408 -15.13 -4.40 15.10
N GLY A 409 -15.98 -4.68 16.07
CA GLY A 409 -17.11 -5.62 15.95
C GLY A 409 -16.75 -7.10 16.19
N SER A 410 -15.47 -7.48 16.03
CA SER A 410 -15.00 -8.83 16.35
C SER A 410 -15.01 -9.10 17.85
N ARG A 411 -15.02 -10.39 18.21
CA ARG A 411 -14.94 -10.87 19.61
C ARG A 411 -13.94 -12.01 19.71
N GLY A 412 -13.51 -12.31 20.92
CA GLY A 412 -12.58 -13.38 21.24
C GLY A 412 -11.74 -12.99 22.48
N PRO A 413 -11.04 -13.95 23.09
CA PRO A 413 -10.03 -13.66 24.11
C PRO A 413 -8.81 -12.99 23.50
N THR A 414 -8.11 -12.15 24.26
CA THR A 414 -6.85 -11.50 23.85
C THR A 414 -5.66 -12.29 24.37
N LYS A 415 -4.65 -12.52 23.52
CA LYS A 415 -3.45 -13.26 23.86
C LYS A 415 -2.61 -12.51 24.90
N GLN A 416 -2.12 -13.26 25.88
CA GLN A 416 -1.21 -12.83 26.94
C GLN A 416 -0.07 -13.85 27.10
N GLU A 417 0.92 -13.51 27.93
CA GLU A 417 2.01 -14.43 28.24
C GLU A 417 1.56 -15.59 29.14
N GLY A 418 2.01 -16.80 28.84
CA GLY A 418 1.65 -18.01 29.58
C GLY A 418 0.17 -18.43 29.50
N ASP A 419 -0.61 -17.88 28.56
CA ASP A 419 -2.07 -18.06 28.49
C ASP A 419 -2.55 -19.38 27.88
N GLY A 420 -1.64 -20.19 27.31
CA GLY A 420 -1.97 -21.46 26.67
C GLY A 420 -2.63 -21.33 25.29
N ARG A 421 -2.61 -20.15 24.65
CA ARG A 421 -3.27 -19.88 23.36
C ARG A 421 -2.30 -19.59 22.23
N SER A 422 -2.62 -20.05 21.03
CA SER A 422 -1.97 -19.61 19.80
C SER A 422 -2.38 -18.18 19.44
N ALA A 423 -1.47 -17.42 18.83
CA ALA A 423 -1.77 -16.07 18.36
C ALA A 423 -2.79 -16.11 17.22
N ALA A 424 -3.81 -15.25 17.31
CA ALA A 424 -4.89 -15.11 16.32
C ALA A 424 -4.88 -13.72 15.66
N GLY A 425 -5.30 -13.67 14.40
CA GLY A 425 -5.22 -12.51 13.51
C GLY A 425 -4.18 -12.68 12.41
N VAL A 426 -3.69 -11.57 11.85
CA VAL A 426 -2.74 -11.50 10.72
C VAL A 426 -1.33 -11.13 11.20
N PHE A 427 -0.32 -11.87 10.74
CA PHE A 427 1.09 -11.68 11.09
C PHE A 427 2.02 -11.92 9.89
N ARG A 428 3.19 -11.27 9.87
CA ARG A 428 4.28 -11.64 8.94
C ARG A 428 4.90 -12.97 9.35
N ILE A 429 5.39 -13.72 8.37
CA ILE A 429 6.26 -14.88 8.59
C ILE A 429 7.71 -14.40 8.55
N GLY A 430 8.48 -14.74 9.59
CA GLY A 430 9.87 -14.33 9.76
C GLY A 430 10.88 -15.34 9.18
N GLY A 431 12.09 -15.34 9.75
CA GLY A 431 13.11 -16.35 9.43
C GLY A 431 12.78 -17.75 9.95
N ALA A 432 13.68 -18.68 9.65
CA ALA A 432 13.62 -20.06 10.12
C ALA A 432 14.92 -20.46 10.86
N TRP A 433 14.76 -21.20 11.96
CA TRP A 433 15.85 -21.74 12.77
C TRP A 433 15.72 -23.25 12.82
N GLY A 434 16.82 -24.00 12.69
CA GLY A 434 16.77 -25.46 12.80
C GLY A 434 18.08 -26.12 13.18
N ARG A 435 18.01 -27.41 13.49
CA ARG A 435 19.13 -28.16 14.07
C ARG A 435 20.21 -28.60 13.08
N SER A 436 19.92 -28.51 11.79
CA SER A 436 20.84 -28.83 10.69
C SER A 436 21.69 -27.62 10.32
N GLU A 437 22.85 -27.83 9.70
CA GLU A 437 23.68 -26.73 9.19
C GLU A 437 23.03 -26.00 8.01
N THR A 438 22.17 -26.70 7.26
CA THR A 438 21.35 -26.19 6.16
C THR A 438 19.94 -26.79 6.21
N ALA A 439 18.97 -26.12 5.58
CA ALA A 439 17.61 -26.61 5.39
C ALA A 439 17.08 -26.24 4.00
N THR A 440 16.13 -27.01 3.49
CA THR A 440 15.44 -26.71 2.22
C THR A 440 14.38 -25.63 2.45
N THR A 441 14.78 -24.36 2.40
CA THR A 441 13.88 -23.20 2.54
C THR A 441 14.35 -22.01 1.70
N LYS A 442 13.43 -21.10 1.39
CA LYS A 442 13.73 -19.80 0.77
C LYS A 442 13.71 -18.65 1.80
N LEU A 443 13.28 -18.92 3.03
CA LEU A 443 13.33 -17.96 4.14
C LEU A 443 14.78 -17.77 4.62
N PRO A 444 15.10 -16.62 5.27
CA PRO A 444 16.37 -16.46 5.97
C PRO A 444 16.54 -17.55 7.02
N TYR A 445 17.58 -18.39 6.86
CA TYR A 445 17.82 -19.57 7.71
C TYR A 445 19.05 -19.40 8.60
N ALA A 446 18.95 -19.85 9.85
CA ALA A 446 20.08 -19.99 10.76
C ALA A 446 20.09 -21.37 11.45
N SER A 447 21.27 -21.95 11.62
CA SER A 447 21.43 -23.19 12.38
C SER A 447 21.47 -22.91 13.89
N GLU A 448 20.81 -23.76 14.68
CA GLU A 448 20.63 -23.54 16.12
C GLU A 448 21.88 -23.90 16.93
N SER A 449 22.44 -22.94 17.66
CA SER A 449 23.46 -23.20 18.68
C SER A 449 22.85 -23.81 19.96
N ALA A 450 23.68 -24.37 20.85
CA ALA A 450 23.22 -24.83 22.17
C ALA A 450 22.87 -23.65 23.12
N THR A 451 23.33 -22.45 22.78
CA THR A 451 23.19 -21.21 23.55
C THR A 451 22.10 -20.28 23.02
N LEU A 452 21.54 -20.56 21.84
CA LEU A 452 20.40 -19.85 21.27
C LEU A 452 19.14 -19.97 22.16
N ARG A 453 18.49 -18.85 22.45
CA ARG A 453 17.31 -18.73 23.31
C ARG A 453 16.26 -17.83 22.65
N CYS A 454 14.98 -18.19 22.75
CA CYS A 454 13.91 -17.20 22.62
C CYS A 454 13.51 -16.73 24.02
N VAL A 455 13.56 -15.42 24.29
CA VAL A 455 13.33 -14.88 25.64
C VAL A 455 11.85 -14.61 25.87
N ASP A 456 11.28 -15.33 26.83
CA ASP A 456 9.86 -15.31 27.20
C ASP A 456 9.57 -14.50 28.48
N ASP A 457 10.60 -13.96 29.15
CA ASP A 457 10.48 -13.12 30.34
C ASP A 457 10.03 -11.67 30.01
N PRO A 458 8.82 -11.23 30.42
CA PRO A 458 8.34 -9.86 30.17
C PRO A 458 9.13 -8.72 30.82
N ALA A 459 10.04 -9.03 31.75
CA ALA A 459 10.89 -8.03 32.41
C ALA A 459 12.25 -7.82 31.71
N SER A 460 12.61 -8.67 30.74
CA SER A 460 13.87 -8.57 29.98
C SER A 460 13.79 -7.49 28.89
N ALA A 461 14.92 -6.80 28.66
CA ALA A 461 15.10 -5.92 27.50
C ALA A 461 15.07 -6.71 26.16
N HIS A 462 15.24 -8.03 26.22
CA HIS A 462 15.22 -8.96 25.09
C HIS A 462 13.90 -9.74 24.96
N TYR A 463 12.83 -9.35 25.66
CA TYR A 463 11.52 -10.02 25.57
C TYR A 463 11.04 -10.16 24.11
N ASN A 464 10.62 -11.37 23.76
CA ASN A 464 10.23 -11.78 22.40
C ASN A 464 11.35 -11.63 21.35
N GLU A 465 12.62 -11.80 21.74
CA GLU A 465 13.77 -11.93 20.84
C GLU A 465 14.36 -13.35 20.84
N ILE A 466 14.89 -13.77 19.69
CA ILE A 466 15.86 -14.87 19.60
C ILE A 466 17.27 -14.29 19.75
N VAL A 467 17.99 -14.69 20.79
CA VAL A 467 19.35 -14.23 21.13
C VAL A 467 20.30 -15.41 21.33
N ASP A 468 21.61 -15.21 21.12
CA ASP A 468 22.61 -16.19 21.54
C ASP A 468 23.11 -15.86 22.96
N GLY A 469 22.75 -16.68 23.94
CA GLY A 469 23.16 -16.54 25.33
C GLY A 469 24.65 -16.76 25.60
N ALA A 470 25.47 -17.02 24.57
CA ALA A 470 26.93 -16.96 24.67
C ALA A 470 27.49 -15.53 24.54
N THR A 471 26.74 -14.62 23.90
CA THR A 471 27.18 -13.25 23.57
C THR A 471 26.27 -12.17 24.13
N THR A 472 24.97 -12.42 24.26
CA THR A 472 24.01 -11.53 24.91
C THR A 472 24.08 -11.67 26.43
N PRO A 473 24.31 -10.59 27.20
CA PRO A 473 24.24 -10.62 28.66
C PRO A 473 22.84 -11.02 29.14
N GLN A 474 22.75 -12.03 29.99
CA GLN A 474 21.46 -12.48 30.53
C GLN A 474 20.89 -11.49 31.56
N ASP A 475 19.76 -10.88 31.23
CA ASP A 475 18.89 -10.13 32.15
C ASP A 475 17.55 -10.85 32.44
N TRP A 476 17.23 -11.90 31.67
CA TRP A 476 16.01 -12.70 31.80
C TRP A 476 16.09 -13.80 32.87
N SER A 477 14.95 -14.09 33.50
CA SER A 477 14.75 -15.23 34.42
C SER A 477 14.23 -16.49 33.72
N SER A 478 13.55 -16.34 32.59
CA SER A 478 13.07 -17.44 31.73
C SER A 478 13.43 -17.19 30.26
N ALA A 479 13.64 -18.29 29.52
CA ALA A 479 13.79 -18.30 28.07
C ALA A 479 13.70 -19.74 27.51
N GLU A 480 13.15 -19.90 26.32
CA GLU A 480 13.08 -21.18 25.60
C GLU A 480 14.42 -21.56 24.96
N PRO A 481 15.04 -22.71 25.33
CA PRO A 481 16.19 -23.24 24.63
C PRO A 481 15.77 -23.87 23.28
N MET A 482 15.82 -23.08 22.20
CA MET A 482 15.42 -23.45 20.83
C MET A 482 15.76 -24.90 20.46
N ARG A 483 17.06 -25.26 20.50
CA ARG A 483 17.63 -26.59 20.16
C ARG A 483 17.10 -27.77 20.99
N ARG A 484 16.38 -27.52 22.10
CA ARG A 484 15.72 -28.54 22.92
C ARG A 484 14.31 -28.87 22.41
N TYR A 485 13.58 -27.87 21.93
CA TYR A 485 12.16 -27.98 21.59
C TYR A 485 11.91 -28.09 20.08
N TYR A 486 12.79 -27.49 19.27
CA TYR A 486 12.60 -27.41 17.84
C TYR A 486 13.61 -28.27 17.07
N GLU A 487 13.16 -28.75 15.92
CA GLU A 487 13.96 -29.41 14.89
C GLU A 487 14.10 -28.45 13.69
N LEU A 488 12.98 -27.80 13.37
CA LEU A 488 12.83 -26.59 12.60
C LEU A 488 11.73 -25.74 13.28
N ALA A 489 11.95 -24.44 13.40
CA ALA A 489 11.00 -23.43 13.87
C ALA A 489 10.98 -22.26 12.90
N ILE A 490 9.80 -21.87 12.41
CA ILE A 490 9.60 -20.69 11.56
C ILE A 490 8.91 -19.62 12.40
N VAL A 491 9.45 -18.41 12.46
CA VAL A 491 8.87 -17.33 13.28
C VAL A 491 7.54 -16.84 12.71
N VAL A 492 6.56 -16.67 13.59
CA VAL A 492 5.38 -15.83 13.37
C VAL A 492 5.63 -14.49 14.09
N GLU A 493 5.60 -13.36 13.38
CA GLU A 493 5.90 -12.03 13.95
C GLU A 493 4.76 -11.47 14.84
N HIS A 494 4.19 -12.29 15.72
CA HIS A 494 3.33 -11.84 16.82
C HIS A 494 4.15 -10.99 17.80
N ASN A 495 3.56 -9.87 18.24
CA ASN A 495 4.15 -8.97 19.24
C ASN A 495 5.57 -8.48 18.87
N ARG A 496 5.80 -8.17 17.58
CA ARG A 496 7.08 -7.61 17.08
C ARG A 496 7.49 -6.29 17.76
N ALA A 497 6.53 -5.56 18.34
CA ALA A 497 6.78 -4.36 19.16
C ALA A 497 7.24 -4.68 20.60
N ARG A 498 7.34 -5.96 20.99
CA ARG A 498 7.84 -6.45 22.28
C ARG A 498 7.09 -5.88 23.49
N VAL A 499 5.77 -5.72 23.34
CA VAL A 499 4.90 -5.23 24.41
C VAL A 499 4.86 -6.29 25.51
N ALA A 500 5.44 -5.97 26.66
CA ALA A 500 5.56 -6.89 27.80
C ALA A 500 4.24 -7.59 28.13
N SER A 501 4.32 -8.89 28.40
CA SER A 501 3.21 -9.78 28.77
C SER A 501 2.12 -9.98 27.70
N ALA A 502 2.29 -9.50 26.47
CA ALA A 502 1.37 -9.76 25.36
C ALA A 502 1.63 -11.08 24.60
N GLY A 503 2.46 -11.97 25.16
CA GLY A 503 2.87 -13.24 24.56
C GLY A 503 4.11 -13.10 23.66
N SER A 504 4.93 -14.14 23.66
CA SER A 504 6.23 -14.21 22.98
C SER A 504 6.46 -15.58 22.31
N CYS A 505 7.57 -15.73 21.58
CA CYS A 505 8.11 -17.01 21.11
C CYS A 505 7.09 -17.88 20.33
N ILE A 506 6.43 -17.25 19.35
CA ILE A 506 5.40 -17.90 18.53
C ILE A 506 6.01 -18.44 17.23
N PHE A 507 5.98 -19.77 17.09
CA PHE A 507 6.56 -20.47 15.95
C PHE A 507 5.55 -21.36 15.21
N LEU A 508 5.87 -21.65 13.95
CA LEU A 508 5.40 -22.84 13.25
C LEU A 508 6.46 -23.94 13.43
N HIS A 509 6.08 -25.09 14.01
CA HIS A 509 7.02 -26.19 14.26
C HIS A 509 6.39 -27.57 14.12
N ARG A 510 7.19 -28.62 14.40
CA ARG A 510 6.78 -30.02 14.36
C ARG A 510 6.02 -30.41 15.64
N TRP A 511 4.89 -31.11 15.52
CA TRP A 511 4.19 -31.73 16.66
C TRP A 511 4.84 -33.05 17.12
N SER A 512 4.43 -33.58 18.28
CA SER A 512 4.62 -35.00 18.58
C SER A 512 3.69 -35.88 17.75
N ASP A 513 2.41 -35.50 17.70
CA ASP A 513 1.27 -36.24 17.15
C ASP A 513 0.07 -35.29 16.99
N PRO A 514 -0.97 -35.63 16.21
CA PRO A 514 -2.12 -34.73 15.95
C PRO A 514 -3.14 -34.62 17.11
N ASP A 515 -2.92 -35.29 18.24
CA ASP A 515 -3.84 -35.30 19.39
C ASP A 515 -3.29 -34.58 20.63
N SER A 516 -2.00 -34.23 20.62
CA SER A 516 -1.33 -33.46 21.67
C SER A 516 -1.24 -31.96 21.31
N PRO A 517 -1.84 -31.06 22.11
CA PRO A 517 -1.71 -29.61 21.90
C PRO A 517 -0.32 -29.07 22.27
N VAL A 518 -0.04 -27.83 21.88
CA VAL A 518 1.17 -27.07 22.28
C VAL A 518 0.82 -25.97 23.30
N THR A 519 1.79 -25.14 23.70
CA THR A 519 1.54 -24.02 24.62
C THR A 519 0.98 -22.79 23.90
N GLY A 520 1.68 -22.25 22.88
CA GLY A 520 1.24 -21.06 22.14
C GLY A 520 1.69 -20.96 20.68
N CYS A 521 2.43 -21.96 20.20
CA CYS A 521 2.82 -22.08 18.79
C CYS A 521 1.67 -22.60 17.91
N THR A 522 1.93 -22.84 16.63
CA THR A 522 1.12 -23.74 15.79
C THR A 522 1.99 -24.90 15.32
N ALA A 523 1.55 -26.14 15.50
CA ALA A 523 2.36 -27.32 15.20
C ALA A 523 1.69 -28.29 14.21
N MET A 524 2.52 -29.00 13.44
CA MET A 524 2.09 -29.83 12.32
C MET A 524 2.99 -31.05 12.13
N ALA A 525 2.61 -31.96 11.22
CA ALA A 525 3.46 -33.08 10.82
C ALA A 525 4.79 -32.60 10.21
N ALA A 526 5.88 -33.34 10.43
CA ALA A 526 7.22 -32.97 9.99
C ALA A 526 7.31 -32.75 8.47
N ASP A 527 6.70 -33.65 7.69
CA ASP A 527 6.65 -33.56 6.22
C ASP A 527 5.84 -32.34 5.72
N ARG A 528 4.84 -31.89 6.48
CA ARG A 528 4.11 -30.64 6.20
C ARG A 528 4.92 -29.41 6.58
N LEU A 529 5.68 -29.44 7.68
CA LEU A 529 6.57 -28.34 8.05
C LEU A 529 7.71 -28.17 7.04
N GLU A 530 8.30 -29.26 6.56
CA GLU A 530 9.33 -29.26 5.50
C GLU A 530 8.75 -28.72 4.17
N GLN A 531 7.58 -29.19 3.75
CA GLN A 531 6.88 -28.69 2.56
C GLN A 531 6.44 -27.23 2.67
N LEU A 532 6.21 -26.75 3.90
CA LEU A 532 5.88 -25.35 4.18
C LEU A 532 7.14 -24.49 4.10
N ALA A 533 8.24 -24.89 4.74
CA ALA A 533 9.52 -24.20 4.71
C ALA A 533 10.11 -24.08 3.30
N ALA A 534 9.97 -25.12 2.48
CA ALA A 534 10.43 -25.12 1.08
C ALA A 534 9.58 -24.25 0.13
N TRP A 535 8.30 -24.01 0.48
CA TRP A 535 7.39 -23.17 -0.31
C TRP A 535 7.53 -21.69 0.06
N LEU A 536 7.59 -21.40 1.37
CA LEU A 536 7.53 -20.05 1.94
C LEU A 536 8.66 -19.13 1.46
N GLU A 537 8.29 -17.92 1.06
CA GLU A 537 9.16 -16.84 0.60
C GLU A 537 9.17 -15.64 1.56
N PRO A 538 10.25 -14.83 1.58
CA PRO A 538 10.29 -13.60 2.37
C PRO A 538 9.12 -12.66 2.02
N GLY A 539 8.39 -12.20 3.04
CA GLY A 539 7.18 -11.38 2.87
C GLY A 539 5.86 -12.17 2.84
N ALA A 540 5.91 -13.51 2.95
CA ALA A 540 4.71 -14.32 3.21
C ALA A 540 4.02 -13.94 4.53
N VAL A 541 2.69 -14.12 4.56
CA VAL A 541 1.82 -13.78 5.71
C VAL A 541 1.11 -15.03 6.22
N ILE A 542 0.84 -15.07 7.52
CA ILE A 542 -0.06 -16.03 8.14
C ILE A 542 -1.31 -15.31 8.68
N VAL A 543 -2.47 -15.92 8.44
CA VAL A 543 -3.74 -15.60 9.11
C VAL A 543 -4.14 -16.80 9.95
N SER A 544 -4.37 -16.57 11.24
CA SER A 544 -4.72 -17.60 12.21
C SER A 544 -6.03 -17.21 12.90
N LEU A 545 -7.13 -17.90 12.61
CA LEU A 545 -8.45 -17.55 13.14
C LEU A 545 -9.33 -18.80 13.35
N PRO A 546 -10.31 -18.76 14.27
CA PRO A 546 -11.42 -19.70 14.26
C PRO A 546 -12.22 -19.61 12.98
N GLY A 547 -12.73 -20.73 12.48
CA GLY A 547 -13.51 -20.80 11.23
C GLY A 547 -14.57 -19.72 11.06
N PRO A 548 -15.51 -19.53 12.00
CA PRO A 548 -16.55 -18.51 11.89
C PRO A 548 -15.99 -17.08 11.78
N THR A 549 -14.95 -16.74 12.52
CA THR A 549 -14.31 -15.41 12.46
C THR A 549 -13.51 -15.21 11.17
N LEU A 550 -12.97 -16.30 10.61
CA LEU A 550 -12.34 -16.34 9.29
C LEU A 550 -13.37 -16.13 8.16
N ASP A 551 -14.59 -16.63 8.35
CA ASP A 551 -15.73 -16.41 7.46
C ASP A 551 -16.28 -14.97 7.58
N ASP A 552 -16.47 -14.46 8.81
CA ASP A 552 -16.95 -13.09 9.11
C ASP A 552 -16.03 -11.99 8.53
N LEU A 553 -14.70 -12.19 8.63
CA LEU A 553 -13.70 -11.22 8.16
C LEU A 553 -13.29 -11.41 6.69
N ARG A 554 -13.85 -12.41 6.00
CA ARG A 554 -13.41 -12.85 4.66
C ARG A 554 -13.29 -11.71 3.66
N GLN A 555 -14.36 -10.93 3.51
CA GLN A 555 -14.38 -9.76 2.63
C GLN A 555 -13.53 -8.62 3.19
N ALA A 556 -13.64 -8.28 4.48
CA ALA A 556 -12.93 -7.13 5.04
C ALA A 556 -11.38 -7.25 5.00
N TRP A 557 -10.86 -8.47 4.85
CA TRP A 557 -9.43 -8.79 4.89
C TRP A 557 -8.88 -9.38 3.58
N ALA A 558 -9.65 -9.34 2.47
CA ALA A 558 -9.28 -9.93 1.17
C ALA A 558 -8.80 -11.40 1.27
N LEU A 559 -9.50 -12.22 2.05
CA LEU A 559 -9.14 -13.63 2.29
C LEU A 559 -9.60 -14.53 1.13
N PRO A 560 -8.83 -15.60 0.80
CA PRO A 560 -9.18 -16.58 -0.23
C PRO A 560 -10.52 -17.24 0.04
N ASP A 561 -11.30 -17.58 -0.99
CA ASP A 561 -12.52 -18.38 -0.86
C ASP A 561 -12.27 -19.79 -0.27
N PRO A 562 -13.28 -20.41 0.39
CA PRO A 562 -13.13 -21.61 1.21
C PRO A 562 -13.02 -22.94 0.44
#